data_AF-A0A1M4Y4V8-F1
#
_entry.id   AF-A0A1M4Y4V8-F1
#
_cell.length_a   1.000
_cell.length_b   1.000
_cell.length_c   1.000
_cell.angle_alpha   90.00
_cell.angle_beta   90.00
_cell.angle_gamma   90.00
#
_symmetry.space_group_name_H-M   'P 1'
#
loop_
_entity.id
_entity.type
_entity.pdbx_description
1 polymer ?
#
loop_
_entity_poly.entity_id
_entity_poly.type
_entity_poly.pdbx_seq_one_letter_code
_entity_poly.pdbx_strand_id
1 'polypeptide(L)'
;MLCALILLIVGVTEDEVIKDYAATSTNMVRIRERFSRLPRYARNMVRLPDEIYRYEPSTVQIFIAELRRRYRSADAWALAKGIDSETVQNLKSALILP
;
A
#
# COMPACT_ATOMS: atom_id res chain seq x y z
N MET A 1 -1.08 -0.74 1.17
CA MET A 1 -1.88 0.46 0.82
C MET A 1 -1.37 1.71 1.52
N LEU A 2 -1.24 1.73 2.86
CA LEU A 2 -0.72 2.92 3.56
C LEU A 2 0.66 3.36 3.02
N CYS A 3 1.63 2.44 2.89
CA CYS A 3 2.94 2.79 2.34
C CYS A 3 2.85 3.37 0.92
N ALA A 4 2.05 2.76 0.05
CA ALA A 4 1.80 3.29 -1.30
C ALA A 4 1.27 4.73 -1.28
N LEU A 5 0.34 5.04 -0.37
CA LEU A 5 -0.19 6.39 -0.21
C LEU A 5 0.89 7.38 0.27
N ILE A 6 1.72 6.98 1.24
CA ILE A 6 2.83 7.82 1.72
C ILE A 6 3.83 8.09 0.60
N LEU A 7 4.22 7.06 -0.16
CA LEU A 7 5.12 7.19 -1.31
C LEU A 7 4.57 8.18 -2.35
N LEU A 8 3.28 8.09 -2.67
CA LEU A 8 2.63 9.06 -3.57
C LEU A 8 2.60 10.48 -2.99
N ILE A 9 2.35 10.63 -1.69
CA ILE A 9 2.37 11.95 -1.02
C ILE A 9 3.77 12.57 -1.10
N VAL A 10 4.82 11.78 -0.93
CA VAL A 10 6.20 12.30 -1.03
C VAL A 10 6.70 12.43 -2.48
N GLY A 11 5.87 12.12 -3.47
CA GLY A 11 6.16 12.37 -4.88
C GLY A 11 6.83 11.23 -5.63
N VAL A 12 6.88 10.01 -5.06
CA VAL A 12 7.31 8.81 -5.79
C VAL A 12 6.35 8.51 -6.93
N THR A 13 6.89 8.11 -8.07
CA THR A 13 6.11 7.82 -9.27
C THR A 13 5.19 6.62 -9.06
N GLU A 14 4.04 6.59 -9.76
CA GLU A 14 3.11 5.46 -9.69
C GLU A 14 3.79 4.12 -10.06
N ASP A 15 4.66 4.14 -11.07
CA ASP A 15 5.41 2.96 -11.52
C ASP A 15 6.33 2.42 -10.41
N GLU A 16 7.00 3.29 -9.67
CA GLU A 16 7.85 2.89 -8.54
C GLU A 16 7.05 2.40 -7.35
N VAL A 17 5.89 3.01 -7.08
CA VAL A 17 4.96 2.53 -6.05
C VAL A 17 4.42 1.13 -6.40
N ILE A 18 4.11 0.87 -7.67
CA ILE A 18 3.67 -0.45 -8.13
C ILE A 18 4.80 -1.47 -7.98
N LYS A 19 6.04 -1.11 -8.31
CA LYS A 19 7.22 -1.97 -8.14
C LYS A 19 7.50 -2.29 -6.67
N ASP A 20 7.43 -1.29 -5.79
CA ASP A 20 7.58 -1.48 -4.33
C ASP A 20 6.49 -2.41 -3.79
N TYR A 21 5.23 -2.18 -4.18
CA TYR A 21 4.13 -3.04 -3.78
C TYR A 21 4.33 -4.48 -4.25
N ALA A 22 4.87 -4.67 -5.47
CA ALA A 22 5.18 -5.98 -6.02
C ALA A 22 6.24 -6.75 -5.22
N ALA A 23 7.12 -6.08 -4.49
CA ALA A 23 8.06 -6.74 -3.58
C ALA A 23 7.35 -7.55 -2.48
N THR A 24 6.11 -7.20 -2.14
CA THR A 24 5.28 -7.99 -1.20
C THR A 24 5.11 -9.44 -1.66
N SER A 25 4.97 -9.67 -2.97
CA SER A 25 4.76 -11.01 -3.54
C SER A 25 5.86 -12.01 -3.14
N THR A 26 7.11 -11.54 -3.08
CA THR A 26 8.27 -12.36 -2.74
C THR A 26 8.22 -12.93 -1.32
N ASN A 27 7.50 -12.27 -0.41
CA ASN A 27 7.40 -12.65 0.99
C ASN A 27 6.11 -13.43 1.31
N MET A 28 5.14 -13.49 0.39
CA MET A 28 3.82 -14.08 0.67
C MET A 28 3.89 -15.57 0.99
N VAL A 29 4.81 -16.33 0.39
CA VAL A 29 5.03 -17.74 0.71
C VAL A 29 5.40 -17.91 2.19
N ARG A 30 6.41 -17.15 2.66
CA ARG A 30 6.87 -17.19 4.05
C ARG A 30 5.79 -16.71 5.03
N ILE A 31 5.00 -15.70 4.65
CA ILE A 31 3.88 -15.22 5.46
C ILE A 31 2.80 -16.30 5.59
N ARG A 32 2.46 -16.99 4.49
CA ARG A 32 1.49 -18.09 4.49
C ARG A 32 1.94 -19.25 5.38
N GLU A 33 3.20 -19.66 5.27
CA GLU A 33 3.79 -20.69 6.13
C GLU A 33 3.77 -20.30 7.61
N ARG A 34 4.03 -19.02 7.92
CA ARG A 34 3.93 -18.53 9.30
C ARG A 34 2.49 -18.57 9.81
N PHE A 35 1.52 -18.16 8.99
CA PHE A 35 0.12 -18.13 9.39
C PHE A 35 -0.49 -19.52 9.57
N SER A 36 -0.07 -20.53 8.79
CA SER A 36 -0.55 -21.91 8.94
C SER A 36 -0.15 -22.54 10.28
N ARG A 37 0.92 -22.03 10.92
CA ARG A 37 1.38 -22.48 12.25
C ARG A 37 0.64 -21.82 13.42
N LEU A 38 -0.18 -20.79 13.16
CA LEU A 38 -0.92 -20.07 14.19
C LEU A 38 -2.38 -20.56 14.24
N PRO A 39 -2.85 -21.17 15.34
CA PRO A 39 -4.18 -21.80 15.40
C PRO A 39 -5.35 -20.89 15.02
N ARG A 40 -5.24 -19.58 15.33
CA ARG A 40 -6.24 -18.58 14.94
C ARG A 40 -6.34 -18.41 13.43
N TYR A 41 -5.21 -18.40 12.73
CA TYR A 41 -5.15 -18.16 11.29
C TYR A 41 -5.35 -19.45 10.50
N ALA A 42 -4.77 -20.57 10.95
CA ALA A 42 -4.90 -21.88 10.32
C ALA A 42 -6.37 -22.29 10.11
N ARG A 43 -7.24 -22.09 11.12
CA ARG A 43 -8.69 -22.40 11.01
C ARG A 43 -9.38 -21.64 9.88
N ASN A 44 -9.00 -20.38 9.66
CA ASN A 44 -9.57 -19.56 8.59
C ASN A 44 -8.94 -19.92 7.24
N MET A 45 -7.64 -20.24 7.21
CA MET A 45 -6.95 -20.64 5.98
C MET A 45 -7.50 -21.92 5.37
N VAL A 46 -8.04 -22.86 6.15
CA VAL A 46 -8.70 -24.07 5.63
C VAL A 46 -10.01 -23.74 4.89
N ARG A 47 -10.66 -22.63 5.24
CA ARG A 47 -11.99 -22.26 4.71
C ARG A 47 -11.95 -21.23 3.60
N LEU A 48 -10.82 -20.56 3.43
CA LEU A 48 -10.65 -19.44 2.50
C LEU A 48 -9.90 -19.90 1.25
N PRO A 49 -10.28 -19.44 0.06
CA PRO A 49 -9.50 -19.68 -1.15
C PRO A 49 -8.06 -19.19 -1.00
N ASP A 50 -7.13 -19.94 -1.58
CA ASP A 50 -5.71 -19.59 -1.62
C ASP A 50 -5.44 -18.21 -2.21
N GLU A 51 -6.30 -17.78 -3.13
CA GLU A 51 -6.27 -16.49 -3.82
C GLU A 51 -6.33 -15.31 -2.86
N ILE A 52 -6.94 -15.46 -1.68
CA ILE A 52 -7.02 -14.39 -0.66
C ILE A 52 -5.64 -14.03 -0.11
N TYR A 53 -4.69 -14.98 -0.15
CA TYR A 53 -3.31 -14.77 0.25
C TYR A 53 -2.39 -14.52 -0.95
N ARG A 54 -2.94 -14.42 -2.16
CA ARG A 54 -2.17 -14.12 -3.35
C ARG A 54 -1.96 -12.61 -3.46
N TYR A 55 -0.74 -12.24 -3.81
CA TYR A 55 -0.45 -10.90 -4.26
C TYR A 55 -1.13 -10.64 -5.60
N GLU A 56 -1.92 -9.57 -5.68
CA GLU A 56 -2.62 -9.18 -6.90
C GLU A 56 -2.18 -7.75 -7.33
N PRO A 57 -1.37 -7.62 -8.40
CA PRO A 57 -0.85 -6.33 -8.87
C PRO A 57 -1.94 -5.30 -9.16
N SER A 58 -3.10 -5.75 -9.66
CA SER A 58 -4.21 -4.85 -9.96
C SER A 58 -4.74 -4.11 -8.73
N THR A 59 -4.50 -4.63 -7.52
CA THR A 59 -4.95 -3.98 -6.27
C THR A 59 -4.38 -2.58 -6.10
N VAL A 60 -3.06 -2.42 -6.26
CA VAL A 60 -2.41 -1.10 -6.10
C VAL A 60 -2.74 -0.17 -7.26
N GLN A 61 -2.91 -0.71 -8.47
CA GLN A 61 -3.30 0.05 -9.64
C GLN A 61 -4.71 0.63 -9.50
N ILE A 62 -5.68 -0.20 -9.07
CA ILE A 62 -7.05 0.22 -8.78
C ILE A 62 -7.07 1.27 -7.66
N PHE A 63 -6.27 1.08 -6.61
CA PHE A 63 -6.14 2.05 -5.54
C PHE A 63 -5.66 3.43 -6.05
N ILE A 64 -4.59 3.47 -6.84
CA ILE A 64 -4.05 4.70 -7.44
C ILE A 64 -5.08 5.36 -8.35
N ALA A 65 -5.74 4.58 -9.21
CA ALA A 65 -6.78 5.06 -10.11
C ALA A 65 -7.95 5.70 -9.34
N GLU A 66 -8.44 5.03 -8.29
CA GLU A 66 -9.53 5.55 -7.44
C GLU A 66 -9.12 6.78 -6.63
N LEU A 67 -7.87 6.83 -6.15
CA LEU A 67 -7.31 8.01 -5.48
C LEU A 67 -7.34 9.22 -6.41
N ARG A 68 -6.83 9.07 -7.65
CA ARG A 68 -6.83 10.12 -8.67
C ARG A 68 -8.24 10.52 -9.08
N ARG A 69 -9.13 9.55 -9.30
CA ARG A 69 -10.51 9.81 -9.70
C ARG A 69 -11.25 10.68 -8.69
N ARG A 70 -11.02 10.44 -7.38
CA ARG A 70 -11.72 11.15 -6.30
C ARG A 70 -11.05 12.44 -5.86
N TYR A 71 -9.73 12.49 -5.87
CA TYR A 71 -8.96 13.58 -5.24
C TYR A 71 -7.98 14.27 -6.19
N ARG A 72 -7.81 13.79 -7.42
CA ARG A 72 -6.81 14.23 -8.43
C ARG A 72 -5.36 13.90 -8.09
N SER A 73 -4.94 14.03 -6.83
CA SER A 73 -3.61 13.68 -6.35
C SER A 73 -3.61 13.17 -4.90
N ALA A 74 -2.48 12.62 -4.46
CA ALA A 74 -2.29 12.18 -3.08
C ALA A 74 -2.19 13.36 -2.10
N ASP A 75 -1.55 14.47 -2.48
CA ASP A 75 -1.52 15.71 -1.70
C ASP A 75 -2.94 16.29 -1.51
N ALA A 76 -3.74 16.31 -2.59
CA ALA A 76 -5.11 16.78 -2.52
C ALA A 76 -6.00 15.85 -1.67
N TRP A 77 -5.71 14.53 -1.66
CA TRP A 77 -6.32 13.61 -0.70
C TRP A 77 -5.94 13.98 0.74
N ALA A 78 -4.66 14.25 1.02
CA ALA A 78 -4.17 14.57 2.37
C ALA A 78 -4.85 15.83 2.91
N LEU A 79 -4.89 16.90 2.11
CA LEU A 79 -5.59 18.13 2.43
C LEU A 79 -7.08 17.91 2.66
N ALA A 80 -7.74 17.13 1.80
CA ALA A 80 -9.16 16.78 1.95
C ALA A 80 -9.46 15.92 3.20
N LYS A 81 -8.43 15.33 3.82
CA LYS A 81 -8.50 14.61 5.10
C LYS A 81 -8.05 15.43 6.30
N GLY A 82 -7.79 16.73 6.11
CA GLY A 82 -7.39 17.64 7.18
C GLY A 82 -5.92 17.56 7.56
N ILE A 83 -5.09 16.93 6.74
CA ILE A 83 -3.63 16.98 6.89
C ILE A 83 -3.16 18.26 6.21
N ASP A 84 -2.68 19.22 6.99
CA ASP A 84 -2.24 20.51 6.46
C ASP A 84 -0.97 20.39 5.59
N SER A 85 -0.75 21.43 4.78
CA SER A 85 0.39 21.50 3.88
C SER A 85 1.73 21.47 4.63
N GLU A 86 1.80 22.02 5.84
CA GLU A 86 3.03 22.03 6.65
C GLU A 86 3.42 20.60 7.03
N THR A 87 2.46 19.80 7.49
CA THR A 87 2.66 18.39 7.82
C THR A 87 3.08 17.59 6.58
N VAL A 88 2.46 17.83 5.42
CA VAL A 88 2.87 17.20 4.15
C VAL A 88 4.31 17.56 3.78
N GLN A 89 4.72 18.81 3.96
CA GLN A 89 6.09 19.23 3.66
C GLN A 89 7.09 18.64 4.66
N ASN A 90 6.77 18.62 5.95
CA ASN A 90 7.60 17.98 6.97
C ASN A 90 7.81 16.49 6.67
N LEU A 91 6.77 15.80 6.20
CA LEU A 91 6.87 14.41 5.77
C LEU A 91 7.81 14.25 4.56
N LYS A 92 7.70 15.13 3.57
CA LYS A 92 8.59 15.13 2.39
C LYS A 92 10.05 15.34 2.79
N SER A 93 10.32 16.36 3.60
CA SER A 93 11.67 16.68 4.08
C SER A 93 12.28 15.59 4.95
N ALA A 94 11.47 14.81 5.67
CA ALA A 94 11.95 13.73 6.52
C ALA A 94 12.29 12.44 5.74
N LEU A 95 11.64 12.21 4.59
CA LEU A 95 11.74 10.94 3.84
C LEU A 95 12.54 11.04 2.53
N ILE A 96 12.72 12.25 2.01
CA ILE A 96 13.50 12.51 0.80
C ILE A 96 14.86 13.05 1.25
N LEU A 97 15.94 12.41 0.80
CA LEU A 97 17.29 12.94 0.99
C LEU A 97 17.40 14.30 0.27
N PRO A 98 18.11 15.29 0.84
CA PRO A 98 18.35 16.57 0.18
C PRO A 98 19.07 16.41 -1.17
#